data_AF-A0A5C6CA05-F1
#
_entry.id   AF-A0A5C6CA05-F1
#
_cell.length_a   1.000
_cell.length_b   1.000
_cell.length_c   1.000
_cell.angle_alpha   90.00
_cell.angle_beta   90.00
_cell.angle_gamma   90.00
#
_symmetry.space_group_name_H-M   'P 1'
#
loop_
_entity.id
_entity.type
_entity.pdbx_description
1 polymer ?
#
loop_
_entity_poly.entity_id
_entity_poly.type
_entity_poly.pdbx_seq_one_letter_code
_entity_poly.pdbx_strand_id
1 'polypeptide(L)'
;MKLFLALLFAAMAAPLCHGAPPDRVVIHLLDPRGEFAGEETMPTQWQNREADVIGRRVLNIAEAKRLRALLRQELADDDNVPFCGHSPAYAVSITPPGKKTTTVTLCGTCGTWAKAGELRSLHGRAALEYLDQLLPLPDVFRPADGHLPEILAPFGERDSRSFADLD
;
A
#
# COMPACT_ATOMS: atom_id res chain seq x y z
N MET A 1 -23.62 44.76 -55.77
CA MET A 1 -23.60 43.32 -56.07
C MET A 1 -22.19 42.79 -55.87
N LYS A 2 -21.98 41.94 -54.86
CA LYS A 2 -20.79 41.12 -54.46
C LYS A 2 -20.73 41.08 -52.93
N LEU A 3 -21.61 40.30 -52.30
CA LEU A 3 -21.42 38.91 -51.81
C LEU A 3 -20.40 38.78 -50.67
N PHE A 4 -20.98 38.65 -49.47
CA PHE A 4 -20.60 37.84 -48.31
C PHE A 4 -19.38 36.93 -48.43
N LEU A 5 -18.50 36.96 -47.42
CA LEU A 5 -18.17 35.78 -46.60
C LEU A 5 -17.47 36.18 -45.30
N ALA A 6 -18.20 36.18 -44.18
CA ALA A 6 -17.63 36.21 -42.84
C ALA A 6 -17.48 34.76 -42.37
N LEU A 7 -16.26 34.23 -42.38
CA LEU A 7 -15.95 32.93 -41.77
C LEU A 7 -15.82 33.11 -40.25
N LEU A 8 -16.89 32.80 -39.54
CA LEU A 8 -16.82 32.47 -38.11
C LEU A 8 -16.09 31.13 -37.97
N PHE A 9 -14.87 31.16 -37.46
CA PHE A 9 -14.25 29.97 -36.88
C PHE A 9 -14.88 29.72 -35.51
N ALA A 10 -15.86 28.83 -35.46
CA ALA A 10 -16.31 28.23 -34.22
C ALA A 10 -15.21 27.26 -33.73
N ALA A 11 -14.29 27.77 -32.91
CA ALA A 11 -13.38 26.93 -32.15
C ALA A 11 -14.21 26.15 -31.11
N MET A 12 -14.59 24.94 -31.47
CA MET A 12 -15.13 23.95 -30.54
C MET A 12 -14.00 23.58 -29.55
N ALA A 13 -13.92 24.32 -28.44
CA ALA A 13 -13.19 23.88 -27.27
C ALA A 13 -13.96 22.69 -26.68
N ALA A 14 -13.61 21.47 -27.12
CA ALA A 14 -14.03 20.28 -26.43
C ALA A 14 -13.45 20.36 -25.00
N PRO A 15 -14.29 20.35 -23.95
CA PRO A 15 -13.75 20.18 -22.62
C PRO A 15 -13.10 18.80 -22.60
N LEU A 16 -11.76 18.77 -22.49
CA LEU A 16 -11.06 17.59 -22.04
C LEU A 16 -11.61 17.33 -20.63
N CYS A 17 -12.65 16.51 -20.54
CA CYS A 17 -13.00 15.82 -19.31
C CYS A 17 -11.77 15.00 -18.94
N HIS A 18 -10.83 15.61 -18.22
CA HIS A 18 -9.86 14.92 -17.41
C HIS A 18 -10.69 14.19 -16.36
N GLY A 19 -11.19 13.02 -16.74
CA GLY A 19 -11.88 12.11 -15.85
C GLY A 19 -10.97 11.91 -14.65
N ALA A 20 -11.54 12.10 -13.46
CA ALA A 20 -10.81 11.90 -12.23
C ALA A 20 -10.09 10.54 -12.30
N PRO A 21 -8.82 10.45 -11.87
CA PRO A 21 -8.09 9.19 -11.91
C PRO A 21 -8.91 8.09 -11.22
N PRO A 22 -8.97 6.88 -11.81
CA PRO A 22 -9.82 5.81 -11.31
C PRO A 22 -9.42 5.41 -9.89
N ASP A 23 -10.38 4.88 -9.13
CA ASP A 23 -10.10 4.27 -7.83
C ASP A 23 -9.02 3.21 -7.98
N ARG A 24 -7.89 3.39 -7.30
CA ARG A 24 -6.71 2.54 -7.50
C ARG A 24 -6.05 2.21 -6.17
N VAL A 25 -5.72 0.93 -6.00
CA VAL A 25 -4.85 0.46 -4.92
C VAL A 25 -3.63 -0.20 -5.53
N VAL A 26 -2.46 0.21 -5.08
CA VAL A 26 -1.17 -0.34 -5.52
C VAL A 26 -0.43 -0.85 -4.29
N ILE A 27 -0.01 -2.11 -4.34
CA ILE A 27 0.93 -2.69 -3.39
C ILE A 27 2.34 -2.47 -3.93
N HIS A 28 3.22 -2.00 -3.07
CA HIS A 28 4.65 -1.92 -3.26
C HIS A 28 5.29 -2.88 -2.26
N LEU A 29 6.13 -3.78 -2.74
CA LEU A 29 6.97 -4.61 -1.91
C LEU A 29 8.30 -3.89 -1.73
N LEU A 30 8.69 -3.67 -0.49
CA LEU A 30 9.86 -2.91 -0.09
C LEU A 30 10.97 -3.87 0.36
N ASP A 31 12.23 -3.54 0.06
CA ASP A 31 13.36 -4.32 0.55
C ASP A 31 13.50 -4.15 2.08
N PRO A 32 13.29 -5.23 2.85
CA PRO A 32 13.37 -5.17 4.31
C PRO A 32 14.81 -5.10 4.83
N ARG A 33 15.83 -5.05 3.98
CA ARG A 33 17.21 -4.80 4.39
C ARG A 33 17.49 -3.30 4.60
N GLY A 34 16.58 -2.42 4.17
CA GLY A 34 16.65 -0.98 4.41
C GLY A 34 17.15 -0.17 3.21
N GLU A 35 17.64 1.03 3.48
CA GLU A 35 17.90 2.08 2.48
C GLU A 35 19.12 1.75 1.62
N PHE A 36 18.88 1.06 0.52
CA PHE A 36 19.75 1.12 -0.64
C PHE A 36 19.14 2.19 -1.55
N ALA A 37 19.91 3.22 -1.90
CA ALA A 37 19.44 4.28 -2.81
C ALA A 37 19.53 3.78 -4.26
N GLY A 38 18.73 2.76 -4.59
CA GLY A 38 18.66 2.17 -5.93
C GLY A 38 17.92 3.04 -6.94
N GLU A 39 17.69 2.49 -8.14
CA GLU A 39 16.98 3.21 -9.21
C GLU A 39 15.48 3.38 -8.92
N GLU A 40 14.90 2.51 -8.09
CA GLU A 40 13.48 2.53 -7.71
C GLU A 40 13.32 2.59 -6.19
N THR A 41 13.57 3.74 -5.58
CA THR A 41 13.27 3.99 -4.16
C THR A 41 11.96 4.74 -3.95
N MET A 42 11.36 4.59 -2.77
CA MET A 42 10.28 5.46 -2.33
C MET A 42 10.42 5.88 -0.86
N PRO A 43 9.99 7.11 -0.50
CA PRO A 43 9.95 7.54 0.88
C PRO A 43 8.88 6.76 1.65
N THR A 44 9.28 6.24 2.79
CA THR A 44 8.41 5.58 3.75
C THR A 44 7.67 6.61 4.57
N GLN A 45 6.49 6.25 5.07
CA GLN A 45 5.72 7.17 5.93
C GLN A 45 6.39 7.39 7.29
N TRP A 46 7.27 6.48 7.74
CA TRP A 46 7.94 6.59 9.03
C TRP A 46 9.36 7.12 8.89
N GLN A 47 9.67 8.20 9.59
CA GLN A 47 10.98 8.89 9.55
C GLN A 47 11.44 9.32 8.14
N ASN A 48 10.55 9.26 7.14
CA ASN A 48 10.84 9.58 5.75
C ASN A 48 12.08 8.85 5.20
N ARG A 49 12.33 7.63 5.68
CA ARG A 49 13.43 6.78 5.20
C ARG A 49 13.13 6.26 3.80
N GLU A 50 14.14 6.07 2.97
CA GLU A 50 13.98 5.55 1.61
C GLU A 50 14.09 4.02 1.57
N ALA A 51 13.18 3.35 0.87
CA ALA A 51 13.27 1.91 0.68
C ALA A 51 13.19 1.58 -0.81
N ASP A 52 14.05 0.66 -1.25
CA ASP A 52 13.98 0.09 -2.59
C ASP A 52 12.66 -0.66 -2.77
N VAL A 53 12.02 -0.44 -3.91
CA VAL A 53 10.84 -1.16 -4.34
C VAL A 53 11.29 -2.37 -5.14
N ILE A 54 11.07 -3.56 -4.59
CA ILE A 54 11.47 -4.84 -5.21
C ILE A 54 10.29 -5.55 -5.88
N GLY A 55 9.08 -5.00 -5.78
CA GLY A 55 7.90 -5.53 -6.44
C GLY A 55 6.74 -4.56 -6.42
N ARG A 56 5.85 -4.67 -7.40
CA ARG A 56 4.67 -3.82 -7.50
C ARG A 56 3.48 -4.58 -8.08
N ARG A 57 2.30 -4.39 -7.50
CA ARG A 57 1.04 -4.92 -8.03
C ARG A 57 -0.08 -3.89 -7.94
N VAL A 58 -0.78 -3.68 -9.06
CA VAL A 58 -2.03 -2.92 -9.09
C VAL A 58 -3.18 -3.88 -8.83
N LEU A 59 -4.03 -3.56 -7.85
CA LEU A 59 -5.14 -4.43 -7.47
C LEU A 59 -6.38 -4.21 -8.33
N ASN A 60 -7.13 -5.28 -8.57
CA ASN A 60 -8.48 -5.18 -9.12
C ASN A 60 -9.48 -4.71 -8.04
N ILE A 61 -10.72 -4.43 -8.45
CA ILE A 61 -11.76 -3.87 -7.56
C ILE A 61 -12.06 -4.78 -6.37
N ALA A 62 -12.14 -6.11 -6.58
CA ALA A 62 -12.46 -7.07 -5.53
C ALA A 62 -11.32 -7.16 -4.51
N GLU A 63 -10.08 -7.26 -4.98
CA GLU A 63 -8.88 -7.29 -4.15
C GLU A 63 -8.72 -6.00 -3.34
N ALA A 64 -8.88 -4.85 -3.98
CA ALA A 64 -8.82 -3.54 -3.33
C ALA A 64 -9.90 -3.40 -2.25
N LYS A 65 -11.12 -3.88 -2.52
CA LYS A 65 -12.22 -3.88 -1.53
C LYS A 65 -11.88 -4.75 -0.33
N ARG A 66 -11.36 -5.96 -0.54
CA ARG A 66 -10.98 -6.89 0.53
C ARG A 66 -9.85 -6.34 1.38
N LEU A 67 -8.77 -5.87 0.76
CA LEU A 67 -7.62 -5.30 1.48
C LEU A 67 -8.05 -4.11 2.36
N ARG A 68 -8.90 -3.21 1.84
CA ARG A 68 -9.42 -2.09 2.63
C ARG A 68 -10.29 -2.52 3.81
N ALA A 69 -11.05 -3.60 3.67
CA ALA A 69 -11.84 -4.13 4.78
C ALA A 69 -10.94 -4.66 5.89
N LEU A 70 -9.94 -5.47 5.54
CA LEU A 70 -8.95 -5.99 6.49
C LEU A 70 -8.18 -4.88 7.20
N LEU A 71 -7.68 -3.90 6.44
CA LEU A 71 -7.02 -2.73 7.00
C LEU A 71 -7.97 -1.97 7.96
N ARG A 72 -9.22 -1.70 7.60
CA ARG A 72 -10.14 -1.03 8.54
C ARG A 72 -10.41 -1.81 9.82
N GLN A 73 -10.35 -3.14 9.76
CA GLN A 73 -10.62 -4.00 10.90
C GLN A 73 -9.42 -4.11 11.84
N GLU A 74 -8.22 -4.25 11.30
CA GLU A 74 -7.02 -4.55 12.09
C GLU A 74 -6.25 -3.31 12.53
N LEU A 75 -6.42 -2.18 11.83
CA LEU A 75 -5.74 -0.94 12.17
C LEU A 75 -6.54 -0.25 13.29
N ALA A 76 -5.95 -0.14 14.48
CA ALA A 76 -6.49 0.75 15.50
C ALA A 76 -5.59 1.96 15.70
N ASP A 77 -6.22 3.04 16.16
CA ASP A 77 -5.53 4.22 16.66
C ASP A 77 -5.07 3.93 18.10
N ASP A 78 -4.01 3.11 18.24
CA ASP A 78 -3.32 2.89 19.50
C ASP A 78 -2.05 3.74 19.54
N ASP A 79 -1.86 4.49 20.62
CA ASP A 79 -0.72 5.38 20.84
C ASP A 79 0.48 4.63 21.46
N ASN A 80 0.28 3.39 21.94
CA ASN A 80 1.30 2.60 22.60
C ASN A 80 1.90 1.56 21.63
N VAL A 81 2.61 2.06 20.63
CA VAL A 81 3.20 1.26 19.57
C VAL A 81 4.68 0.98 19.90
N PRO A 82 5.08 -0.25 20.25
CA PRO A 82 6.50 -0.61 20.30
C PRO A 82 7.02 -0.70 18.86
N PHE A 83 7.35 0.44 18.24
CA PHE A 83 8.02 0.43 16.94
C PHE A 83 9.47 0.05 17.13
N CYS A 84 9.77 -1.19 16.78
CA CYS A 84 11.09 -1.83 16.88
C CYS A 84 12.16 -1.25 15.93
N GLY A 85 11.85 -0.26 15.08
CA GLY A 85 12.82 0.32 14.15
C GLY A 85 13.15 -0.55 12.93
N HIS A 86 12.47 -1.68 12.72
CA HIS A 86 12.73 -2.59 11.61
C HIS A 86 12.25 -2.03 10.26
N SER A 87 12.89 -2.51 9.19
CA SER A 87 12.64 -2.10 7.82
C SER A 87 11.24 -2.48 7.35
N PRO A 88 10.58 -1.62 6.56
CA PRO A 88 9.26 -1.92 6.04
C PRO A 88 9.31 -3.02 4.98
N ALA A 89 8.26 -3.83 4.93
CA ALA A 89 8.11 -4.90 3.93
C ALA A 89 7.12 -4.51 2.82
N TYR A 90 6.10 -3.70 3.17
CA TYR A 90 5.07 -3.30 2.22
C TYR A 90 4.79 -1.81 2.32
N ALA A 91 4.39 -1.22 1.20
CA ALA A 91 3.63 0.02 1.18
C ALA A 91 2.37 -0.13 0.32
N VAL A 92 1.27 0.46 0.76
CA VAL A 92 -0.02 0.44 0.06
C VAL A 92 -0.41 1.86 -0.30
N SER A 93 -0.45 2.14 -1.60
CA SER A 93 -0.88 3.43 -2.15
C SER A 93 -2.35 3.34 -2.55
N ILE A 94 -3.18 4.19 -1.95
CA ILE A 94 -4.63 4.25 -2.17
C ILE A 94 -4.96 5.59 -2.82
N THR A 95 -5.44 5.57 -4.07
CA THR A 95 -5.90 6.75 -4.81
C THR A 95 -7.42 6.65 -5.00
N PRO A 96 -8.24 7.29 -4.16
CA PRO A 96 -9.68 7.34 -4.39
C PRO A 96 -10.01 8.25 -5.59
N PRO A 97 -11.17 8.07 -6.25
CA PRO A 97 -11.58 8.91 -7.37
C PRO A 97 -11.59 10.39 -7.00
N GLY A 98 -10.80 11.19 -7.73
CA GLY A 98 -10.73 12.64 -7.55
C GLY A 98 -10.08 13.11 -6.24
N LYS A 99 -9.43 12.21 -5.49
CA LYS A 99 -8.75 12.53 -4.23
C LYS A 99 -7.24 12.31 -4.35
N LYS A 100 -6.49 12.89 -3.40
CA LYS A 100 -5.05 12.65 -3.28
C LYS A 100 -4.78 11.19 -2.91
N THR A 101 -3.64 10.68 -3.39
CA THR A 101 -3.14 9.37 -2.99
C THR A 101 -2.70 9.41 -1.53
N THR A 102 -3.15 8.44 -0.76
CA THR A 102 -2.65 8.17 0.59
C THR A 102 -1.77 6.95 0.53
N THR A 103 -0.56 7.04 1.06
CA THR A 103 0.33 5.89 1.20
C THR A 103 0.42 5.50 2.66
N VAL A 104 0.49 4.19 2.85
CA VAL A 104 0.62 3.52 4.12
C VAL A 104 1.85 2.64 4.02
N THR A 105 2.74 2.68 5.00
CA THR A 105 3.89 1.77 5.08
C THR A 105 3.65 0.76 6.19
N LEU A 106 3.94 -0.52 5.94
CA LEU A 106 3.79 -1.60 6.91
C LEU A 106 5.16 -2.17 7.26
N CYS A 107 5.44 -2.22 8.57
CA CYS A 107 6.55 -2.97 9.12
C CYS A 107 6.14 -4.44 9.13
N GLY A 108 6.78 -5.23 8.27
CA GLY A 108 6.68 -6.66 8.42
C GLY A 108 7.67 -7.08 9.50
N THR A 109 7.31 -7.22 10.76
CA THR A 109 8.09 -7.87 11.84
C THR A 109 7.47 -7.45 13.15
N CYS A 110 6.92 -6.24 13.20
CA CYS A 110 6.41 -5.65 14.44
C CYS A 110 4.91 -5.37 14.40
N GLY A 111 4.21 -5.71 13.31
CA GLY A 111 2.76 -5.55 13.25
C GLY A 111 2.37 -4.08 13.39
N THR A 112 3.19 -3.20 12.83
CA THR A 112 3.00 -1.76 12.88
C THR A 112 2.85 -1.21 11.48
N TRP A 113 2.10 -0.13 11.37
CA TRP A 113 1.98 0.61 10.13
C TRP A 113 2.17 2.10 10.42
N ALA A 114 2.58 2.83 9.38
CA ALA A 114 2.73 4.26 9.41
C ALA A 114 1.87 4.90 8.33
N LYS A 115 1.13 5.94 8.71
CA LYS A 115 0.28 6.72 7.80
C LYS A 115 0.45 8.19 8.13
N ALA A 116 0.81 8.98 7.12
CA ALA A 116 1.05 10.41 7.27
C ALA A 116 2.07 10.76 8.38
N GLY A 117 3.10 9.95 8.58
CA GLY A 117 4.07 10.14 9.66
C GLY A 117 3.69 9.51 11.00
N GLU A 118 2.43 9.15 11.20
CA GLU A 118 1.93 8.63 12.46
C GLU A 118 2.02 7.10 12.51
N LEU A 119 2.60 6.59 13.60
CA LEU A 119 2.64 5.16 13.90
C LEU A 119 1.31 4.70 14.48
N ARG A 120 0.99 3.45 14.17
CA ARG A 120 -0.23 2.79 14.58
C ARG A 120 0.02 1.28 14.72
N SER A 121 -0.71 0.64 15.62
CA SER A 121 -0.66 -0.81 15.83
C SER A 121 -1.63 -1.54 14.90
N LEU A 122 -1.24 -2.75 14.51
CA LEU A 122 -2.11 -3.74 13.88
C LEU A 122 -2.56 -4.74 14.96
N HIS A 123 -3.84 -5.06 15.03
CA HIS A 123 -4.41 -5.97 16.04
C HIS A 123 -4.74 -7.37 15.50
N GLY A 124 -4.21 -7.72 14.32
CA GLY A 124 -4.39 -8.99 13.65
C GLY A 124 -3.37 -9.16 12.53
N ARG A 125 -3.35 -10.32 11.86
CA ARG A 125 -2.38 -10.61 10.79
C ARG A 125 -3.00 -10.80 9.41
N ALA A 126 -4.33 -10.74 9.30
CA ALA A 126 -5.04 -11.07 8.07
C ALA A 126 -4.71 -10.10 6.93
N ALA A 127 -4.49 -8.81 7.21
CA ALA A 127 -4.03 -7.86 6.20
C ALA A 127 -2.62 -8.20 5.69
N LEU A 128 -1.71 -8.63 6.57
CA LEU A 128 -0.35 -9.02 6.20
C LEU A 128 -0.34 -10.32 5.38
N GLU A 129 -1.11 -11.33 5.80
CA GLU A 129 -1.28 -12.59 5.08
C GLU A 129 -1.87 -12.36 3.69
N TYR A 130 -2.86 -11.47 3.58
CA TYR A 130 -3.46 -11.13 2.30
C TYR A 130 -2.50 -10.36 1.38
N LEU A 131 -1.66 -9.48 1.94
CA LEU A 131 -0.62 -8.80 1.17
C LEU A 131 0.42 -9.78 0.62
N ASP A 132 0.89 -10.73 1.44
CA ASP A 132 1.84 -11.76 0.99
C ASP A 132 1.23 -12.72 -0.03
N GLN A 133 -0.07 -13.05 0.08
CA GLN A 133 -0.77 -13.81 -0.95
C GLN A 133 -0.81 -13.06 -2.30
N LEU A 134 -0.98 -11.73 -2.27
CA LEU A 134 -1.07 -10.90 -3.46
C LEU A 134 0.30 -10.56 -4.06
N LEU A 135 1.31 -10.32 -3.24
CA LEU A 135 2.64 -9.95 -3.68
C LEU A 135 3.68 -10.52 -2.70
N PRO A 136 4.04 -11.80 -2.84
CA PRO A 136 4.85 -12.50 -1.86
C PRO A 136 6.27 -11.95 -1.77
N LEU A 137 6.84 -12.02 -0.57
CA LEU A 137 8.27 -11.76 -0.38
C LEU A 137 9.13 -12.79 -1.14
N PRO A 138 10.26 -12.38 -1.75
CA PRO A 138 11.24 -13.29 -2.33
C PRO A 138 11.71 -14.36 -1.35
N ASP A 139 12.08 -15.54 -1.86
CA ASP A 139 12.50 -16.70 -1.07
C ASP A 139 13.69 -16.42 -0.14
N VAL A 140 14.56 -15.46 -0.49
CA VAL A 140 15.68 -15.03 0.36
C VAL A 140 15.21 -14.46 1.71
N PHE A 141 13.97 -13.99 1.80
CA PHE A 141 13.36 -13.50 3.03
C PHE A 141 12.45 -14.54 3.68
N ARG A 142 12.32 -15.74 3.10
CA ARG A 142 11.45 -16.82 3.58
C ARG A 142 12.25 -17.88 4.33
N PRO A 143 11.76 -18.36 5.48
CA PRO A 143 12.31 -19.52 6.16
C PRO A 143 12.32 -20.74 5.24
N ALA A 144 13.42 -21.49 5.27
CA ALA A 144 13.56 -22.73 4.49
C ALA A 144 12.60 -23.85 4.96
N ASP A 145 12.04 -23.71 6.16
CA ASP A 145 11.13 -24.68 6.79
C ASP A 145 9.66 -24.48 6.40
N GLY A 146 9.36 -23.50 5.53
CA GLY A 146 8.03 -23.24 5.00
C GLY A 146 7.09 -22.49 5.94
N HIS A 147 7.56 -22.05 7.11
CA HIS A 147 6.78 -21.15 7.96
C HIS A 147 6.68 -19.76 7.30
N LEU A 148 5.62 -19.02 7.64
CA LEU A 148 5.54 -17.61 7.28
C LEU A 148 6.81 -16.92 7.77
N PRO A 149 7.47 -16.10 6.93
CA PRO A 149 8.64 -15.38 7.38
C PRO A 149 8.34 -14.59 8.65
N GLU A 150 9.30 -14.48 9.56
CA GLU A 150 9.15 -13.81 10.87
C GLU A 150 8.64 -12.37 10.70
N ILE A 151 9.00 -11.77 9.55
CA ILE A 151 8.50 -10.52 8.98
C ILE A 151 6.96 -10.46 8.85
N LEU A 152 6.25 -11.59 8.82
CA LEU A 152 4.79 -11.72 8.71
C LEU A 152 4.14 -12.32 9.96
N ALA A 153 4.92 -12.61 11.02
CA ALA A 153 4.43 -13.21 12.26
C ALA A 153 4.69 -12.32 13.50
N PRO A 154 4.29 -11.02 13.50
CA PRO A 154 4.68 -10.07 14.53
C PRO A 154 4.03 -10.30 15.91
N PHE A 155 3.01 -11.16 16.00
CA PHE A 155 2.20 -11.35 17.22
C PHE A 155 2.58 -12.58 18.04
N GLY A 156 3.62 -13.32 17.65
CA GLY A 156 3.90 -14.65 18.22
C GLY A 156 2.73 -15.63 18.03
N GLU A 157 2.80 -16.80 18.67
CA GLU A 157 1.73 -17.82 18.60
C GLU A 157 0.47 -17.46 19.42
N ARG A 158 0.56 -16.45 20.29
CA ARG A 158 -0.38 -16.32 21.42
C ARG A 158 -1.56 -15.38 21.22
N ASP A 159 -1.59 -14.55 20.18
CA ASP A 159 -2.73 -13.66 19.99
C ASP A 159 -2.86 -13.21 18.53
N SER A 160 -3.78 -13.81 17.77
CA SER A 160 -4.42 -13.18 16.61
C SER A 160 -5.27 -14.23 15.89
N ARG A 161 -6.53 -13.88 15.60
CA ARG A 161 -7.35 -14.62 14.63
C ARG A 161 -6.58 -14.69 13.30
N SER A 162 -6.41 -15.89 12.76
CA SER A 162 -5.78 -16.10 11.47
C SER A 162 -6.75 -15.71 10.35
N PHE A 163 -6.23 -15.46 9.14
CA PHE A 163 -7.07 -15.27 7.96
C PHE A 163 -8.04 -16.44 7.71
N ALA A 164 -7.67 -17.66 8.10
CA ALA A 164 -8.53 -18.85 7.99
C ALA A 164 -9.74 -18.83 8.94
N ASP A 165 -9.73 -17.97 9.96
CA ASP A 165 -10.82 -17.85 10.94
C ASP A 165 -11.88 -16.79 10.55
N LEU A 166 -11.73 -16.17 9.37
CA LEU A 166 -12.58 -15.05 8.91
C LEU A 166 -13.53 -15.42 7.75
N ASP A 167 -13.58 -16.70 7.35
CA ASP A 167 -14.52 -17.25 6.36
C ASP A 167 -15.77 -17.88 7.01
#